data_AF-A0A7Y4QH31-F1
#
_entry.id   AF-A0A7Y4QH31-F1
#
_cell.length_a   1.000
_cell.length_b   1.000
_cell.length_c   1.000
_cell.angle_alpha   90.00
_cell.angle_beta   90.00
_cell.angle_gamma   90.00
#
_symmetry.space_group_name_H-M   'P 1'
#
loop_
_entity.id
_entity.type
_entity.pdbx_description
1 polymer ?
#
loop_
_entity_poly.entity_id
_entity_poly.type
_entity_poly.pdbx_seq_one_letter_code
_entity_poly.pdbx_strand_id
1 'polypeptide(L)'
;MKINHPIGITLAVLATLLFLSPSRAADITATGSGNWSSTVPDAPWPGGIVPGTNDSVDVEAPFVITVDADTTCAYLYGSGTVTLAPNVTLDILGDTVGAQGAQQLATLNATATGCTVNYHGNSFWAKRTDYYHLTFSGAGDFYNGAIPGSGAVPMNIAGNLLISGTNVAVQQGADITIGGNLSILGATNKWDTSSFYLTVGGNTTITGLRALLVDLDGALGSNYFTGSMTVGSSALAWNVSDVTQWALGGSLTNLGLIAGKGYGSIDFKGNGIITGNALKLPTITVSGTYEVRASITLTTNTPTLTGTLIFDLARTNQLTLQSYPTNPLTLYYDGALNVINTGAAPIAGNSYKFFNATNYDGSFVTTSFPTLAGGLSWADNLIAGGSIAVVGGPSGSPTLTYTVNGQTLTLSWDSGTYTGYRVIAQTNSSGIGATWSPTGSGTVSPYITTINPANPAVFYRLVKP
;
A
#
# COMPACT_ATOMS: atom_id res chain seq x y z
N MET A 1 -47.32 10.72 62.90
CA MET A 1 -46.65 10.31 61.66
C MET A 1 -45.16 10.18 61.96
N LYS A 2 -44.68 8.96 62.25
CA LYS A 2 -43.28 8.68 62.56
C LYS A 2 -42.59 8.26 61.26
N ILE A 3 -41.64 9.05 60.78
CA ILE A 3 -40.79 8.71 59.64
C ILE A 3 -39.49 8.13 60.22
N ASN A 4 -39.31 6.81 60.07
CA ASN A 4 -38.04 6.12 60.32
C ASN A 4 -37.32 6.02 58.97
N HIS A 5 -36.19 6.72 58.81
CA HIS A 5 -35.25 6.47 57.71
C HIS A 5 -34.04 5.68 58.23
N PRO A 6 -33.60 4.60 57.55
CA PRO A 6 -32.39 3.88 57.91
C PRO A 6 -31.17 4.59 57.29
N ILE A 7 -30.31 5.17 58.13
CA ILE A 7 -29.03 5.80 57.75
C ILE A 7 -27.87 4.78 57.71
N GLY A 8 -28.15 3.48 57.88
CA GLY A 8 -27.11 2.47 58.13
C GLY A 8 -26.44 1.78 56.92
N ILE A 9 -26.92 1.97 55.69
CA ILE A 9 -26.47 1.13 54.55
C ILE A 9 -25.59 1.90 53.55
N THR A 10 -25.62 3.23 53.54
CA THR A 10 -24.88 4.05 52.56
C THR A 10 -23.38 4.24 52.88
N LEU A 11 -22.96 4.02 54.15
CA LEU A 11 -21.56 4.24 54.56
C LEU A 11 -20.64 3.03 54.28
N ALA A 12 -21.18 1.81 54.25
CA ALA A 12 -20.40 0.59 53.97
C ALA A 12 -20.06 0.43 52.46
N VAL A 13 -20.96 0.89 51.58
CA VAL A 13 -20.72 0.92 50.13
C VAL A 13 -19.70 2.01 49.77
N LEU A 14 -19.73 3.16 50.46
CA LEU A 14 -18.76 4.23 50.23
C LEU A 14 -17.35 3.86 50.75
N ALA A 15 -17.25 3.10 51.85
CA ALA A 15 -15.96 2.61 52.36
C ALA A 15 -15.32 1.54 51.46
N THR A 16 -16.11 0.63 50.85
CA THR A 16 -15.57 -0.36 49.90
C THR A 16 -15.15 0.25 48.56
N LEU A 17 -15.77 1.36 48.15
CA LEU A 17 -15.31 2.16 46.99
C LEU A 17 -14.10 3.06 47.29
N LEU A 18 -13.87 3.46 48.54
CA LEU A 18 -12.74 4.32 48.94
C LEU A 18 -11.45 3.57 49.30
N PHE A 19 -11.51 2.24 49.50
CA PHE A 19 -10.36 1.39 49.84
C PHE A 19 -9.97 0.36 48.77
N LEU A 20 -10.45 0.52 47.53
CA LEU A 20 -9.71 0.00 46.37
C LEU A 20 -8.45 0.86 46.16
N SER A 21 -7.59 0.91 47.18
CA SER A 21 -6.19 1.26 46.96
C SER A 21 -5.68 0.28 45.90
N PRO A 22 -5.13 0.75 44.77
CA PRO A 22 -4.49 -0.14 43.83
C PRO A 22 -3.52 -1.01 44.63
N SER A 23 -3.71 -2.33 44.60
CA SER A 23 -2.83 -3.26 45.29
C SER A 23 -1.41 -2.91 44.85
N ARG A 24 -0.55 -2.54 45.82
CA ARG A 24 0.85 -2.26 45.52
C ARG A 24 1.41 -3.47 44.77
N ALA A 25 2.15 -3.21 43.70
CA ALA A 25 2.96 -4.21 43.01
C ALA A 25 3.72 -5.06 44.04
N ALA A 26 3.46 -6.37 44.07
CA ALA A 26 4.31 -7.28 44.82
C ALA A 26 5.50 -7.67 43.93
N ASP A 27 6.69 -7.81 44.51
CA ASP A 27 7.79 -8.51 43.86
C ASP A 27 7.62 -10.00 44.15
N ILE A 28 7.34 -10.79 43.12
CA ILE A 28 7.15 -12.25 43.21
C ILE A 28 8.36 -12.92 42.56
N THR A 29 9.23 -13.46 43.42
CA THR A 29 10.38 -14.25 42.99
C THR A 29 9.99 -15.72 42.86
N ALA A 30 10.26 -16.32 41.70
CA ALA A 30 10.08 -17.75 41.47
C ALA A 30 10.94 -18.56 42.44
N THR A 31 10.35 -19.57 43.08
CA THR A 31 11.03 -20.51 43.99
C THR A 31 11.22 -21.89 43.36
N GLY A 32 10.69 -22.11 42.15
CA GLY A 32 10.80 -23.34 41.38
C GLY A 32 10.60 -23.12 39.88
N SER A 33 10.64 -24.22 39.12
CA SER A 33 10.26 -24.22 37.70
C SER A 33 8.83 -24.71 37.54
N GLY A 34 8.15 -24.30 36.48
CA GLY A 34 6.78 -24.74 36.22
C GLY A 34 5.99 -23.80 35.33
N ASN A 35 4.67 -24.01 35.32
CA ASN A 35 3.73 -23.21 34.56
C ASN A 35 3.40 -21.91 35.29
N TRP A 36 3.26 -20.81 34.56
CA TRP A 36 2.84 -19.53 35.11
C TRP A 36 1.47 -19.63 35.79
N SER A 37 0.56 -20.43 35.25
CA SER A 37 -0.79 -20.61 35.82
C SER A 37 -0.82 -21.45 37.12
N SER A 38 0.30 -22.04 37.53
CA SER A 38 0.33 -23.04 38.61
C SER A 38 0.05 -22.43 39.98
N THR A 39 -0.89 -23.04 40.69
CA THR A 39 -1.20 -22.75 42.11
C THR A 39 -0.55 -23.75 43.07
N VAL A 40 0.30 -24.65 42.55
CA VAL A 40 1.07 -25.57 43.38
C VAL A 40 2.18 -24.78 44.09
N PRO A 41 2.26 -24.81 45.44
CA PRO A 41 3.31 -24.13 46.17
C PRO A 41 4.71 -24.46 45.66
N ASP A 42 5.49 -23.41 45.40
CA ASP A 42 6.88 -23.46 44.95
C ASP A 42 7.10 -24.12 43.58
N ALA A 43 6.06 -24.17 42.75
CA ALA A 43 6.11 -24.72 41.39
C ALA A 43 5.30 -23.89 40.38
N PRO A 44 5.71 -22.67 40.03
CA PRO A 44 6.97 -22.03 40.42
C PRO A 44 6.85 -20.97 41.51
N TRP A 45 5.62 -20.60 41.89
CA TRP A 45 5.40 -19.41 42.70
C TRP A 45 5.38 -19.70 44.21
N PRO A 46 5.92 -18.79 45.03
CA PRO A 46 5.96 -18.97 46.48
C PRO A 46 4.55 -19.12 47.04
N GLY A 47 4.32 -20.21 47.77
CA GLY A 47 3.00 -20.51 48.34
C GLY A 47 1.87 -20.75 47.31
N GLY A 48 2.20 -20.85 46.02
CA GLY A 48 1.23 -21.06 44.94
C GLY A 48 0.52 -19.76 44.50
N ILE A 49 1.08 -18.61 44.86
CA ILE A 49 0.51 -17.30 44.53
C ILE A 49 0.96 -16.90 43.13
N VAL A 50 0.10 -17.10 42.14
CA VAL A 50 0.34 -16.69 40.75
C VAL A 50 0.49 -15.17 40.65
N PRO A 51 1.53 -14.65 39.95
CA PRO A 51 1.67 -13.22 39.71
C PRO A 51 0.46 -12.62 39.02
N GLY A 52 -0.04 -11.52 39.57
CA GLY A 52 -1.08 -10.69 39.00
C GLY A 52 -0.54 -9.57 38.11
N THR A 53 -1.48 -8.85 37.51
CA THR A 53 -1.24 -7.78 36.52
C THR A 53 -0.24 -6.71 36.95
N ASN A 54 -0.19 -6.37 38.24
CA ASN A 54 0.66 -5.30 38.77
C ASN A 54 1.95 -5.80 39.42
N ASP A 55 2.19 -7.12 39.43
CA ASP A 55 3.33 -7.68 40.14
C ASP A 55 4.60 -7.64 39.28
N SER A 56 5.74 -7.39 39.92
CA SER A 56 7.03 -7.60 39.31
C SER A 56 7.42 -9.06 39.46
N VAL A 57 7.84 -9.69 38.38
CA VAL A 57 8.19 -11.12 38.37
C VAL A 57 9.69 -11.25 38.24
N ASP A 58 10.30 -11.87 39.25
CA ASP A 58 11.72 -12.17 39.32
C ASP A 58 11.95 -13.67 39.09
N VAL A 59 12.64 -14.01 38.01
CA VAL A 59 12.97 -15.39 37.65
C VAL A 59 14.48 -15.53 37.68
N GLU A 60 15.01 -16.05 38.79
CA GLU A 60 16.43 -16.32 38.92
C GLU A 60 16.83 -17.70 38.41
N ALA A 61 18.09 -17.84 37.98
CA ALA A 61 18.64 -19.13 37.64
C ALA A 61 18.62 -20.07 38.87
N PRO A 62 18.32 -21.37 38.69
CA PRO A 62 18.19 -22.09 37.42
C PRO A 62 16.75 -22.21 36.90
N PHE A 63 15.81 -21.40 37.39
CA PHE A 63 14.39 -21.65 37.17
C PHE A 63 13.94 -21.37 35.73
N VAL A 64 13.02 -22.21 35.26
CA VAL A 64 12.36 -22.12 33.95
C VAL A 64 10.86 -22.00 34.15
N ILE A 65 10.29 -20.89 33.70
CA ILE A 65 8.85 -20.62 33.76
C ILE A 65 8.26 -20.77 32.37
N THR A 66 7.16 -21.52 32.25
CA THR A 66 6.37 -21.60 31.02
C THR A 66 5.12 -20.75 31.15
N VAL A 67 4.97 -19.73 30.31
CA VAL A 67 3.70 -19.00 30.15
C VAL A 67 2.76 -19.90 29.37
N ASP A 68 1.83 -20.56 30.07
CA ASP A 68 0.93 -21.58 29.54
C ASP A 68 -0.51 -21.09 29.31
N ALA A 69 -0.79 -19.85 29.71
CA ALA A 69 -2.04 -19.14 29.47
C ALA A 69 -1.75 -17.64 29.32
N ASP A 70 -2.70 -16.90 28.74
CA ASP A 70 -2.61 -15.44 28.66
C ASP A 70 -2.39 -14.85 30.05
N THR A 71 -1.38 -13.99 30.18
CA THR A 71 -1.00 -13.43 31.47
C THR A 71 -0.46 -12.02 31.34
N THR A 72 -0.45 -11.31 32.47
CA THR A 72 0.03 -9.94 32.56
C THR A 72 0.88 -9.78 33.80
N CYS A 73 1.99 -9.05 33.68
CA CYS A 73 2.81 -8.61 34.81
C CYS A 73 3.24 -7.16 34.62
N ALA A 74 3.69 -6.51 35.69
CA ALA A 74 4.25 -5.18 35.61
C ALA A 74 5.65 -5.23 34.98
N TYR A 75 6.53 -6.09 35.51
CA TYR A 75 7.92 -6.21 35.08
C TYR A 75 8.36 -7.67 35.08
N LEU A 76 9.38 -7.99 34.29
CA LEU A 76 9.95 -9.32 34.22
C LEU A 76 11.49 -9.27 34.18
N TYR A 77 12.15 -9.79 35.20
CA TYR A 77 13.61 -9.74 35.31
C TYR A 77 14.19 -11.00 35.96
N GLY A 78 15.51 -11.02 36.17
CA GLY A 78 16.23 -12.12 36.82
C GLY A 78 17.13 -12.92 35.85
N SER A 79 17.98 -13.78 36.40
CA SER A 79 18.97 -14.54 35.63
C SER A 79 18.46 -15.86 34.99
N GLY A 80 17.18 -16.18 35.16
CA GLY A 80 16.54 -17.41 34.69
C GLY A 80 15.89 -17.32 33.31
N THR A 81 14.99 -18.26 33.02
CA THR A 81 14.35 -18.40 31.70
C THR A 81 12.83 -18.32 31.79
N VAL A 82 12.22 -17.53 30.91
CA VAL A 82 10.78 -17.55 30.64
C VAL A 82 10.53 -18.01 29.21
N THR A 83 9.66 -18.99 29.03
CA THR A 83 9.28 -19.55 27.72
C THR A 83 7.78 -19.42 27.51
N LEU A 84 7.36 -18.93 26.34
CA LEU A 84 5.94 -18.89 25.98
C LEU A 84 5.51 -20.21 25.34
N ALA A 85 4.33 -20.71 25.73
CA ALA A 85 3.65 -21.78 25.01
C ALA A 85 3.01 -21.25 23.70
N PRO A 86 2.63 -22.13 22.75
CA PRO A 86 1.93 -21.70 21.54
C PRO A 86 0.62 -20.95 21.83
N ASN A 87 0.32 -19.92 21.03
CA ASN A 87 -0.94 -19.14 21.08
C ASN A 87 -1.26 -18.44 22.41
N VAL A 88 -0.26 -18.20 23.27
CA VAL A 88 -0.44 -17.41 24.50
C VAL A 88 0.02 -15.98 24.31
N THR A 89 -0.52 -15.07 25.12
CA THR A 89 -0.11 -13.68 25.21
C THR A 89 0.56 -13.38 26.54
N LEU A 90 1.74 -12.77 26.50
CA LEU A 90 2.39 -12.17 27.66
C LEU A 90 2.32 -10.65 27.54
N ASP A 91 1.52 -10.03 28.41
CA ASP A 91 1.45 -8.58 28.55
C ASP A 91 2.42 -8.09 29.62
N ILE A 92 3.32 -7.19 29.25
CA ILE A 92 4.25 -6.53 30.17
C ILE A 92 3.85 -5.07 30.23
N LEU A 93 3.29 -4.65 31.37
CA LEU A 93 2.77 -3.29 31.51
C LEU A 93 3.89 -2.26 31.52
N GLY A 94 4.98 -2.54 32.24
CA GLY A 94 6.08 -1.60 32.46
C GLY A 94 5.63 -0.27 33.08
N ASP A 95 6.54 0.69 33.05
CA ASP A 95 6.23 2.11 33.26
C ASP A 95 6.69 2.90 32.03
N THR A 96 5.94 3.94 31.69
CA THR A 96 6.27 4.91 30.65
C THR A 96 7.51 5.74 30.96
N VAL A 97 7.85 5.94 32.25
CA VAL A 97 9.00 6.74 32.71
C VAL A 97 10.09 5.85 33.35
N GLY A 98 9.69 4.69 33.89
CA GLY A 98 10.50 3.83 34.75
C GLY A 98 11.47 2.89 34.05
N ALA A 99 12.27 2.22 34.87
CA ALA A 99 13.52 1.56 34.52
C ALA A 99 13.44 0.03 34.37
N GLN A 100 12.28 -0.55 34.05
CA GLN A 100 12.13 -2.01 33.96
C GLN A 100 11.07 -2.42 32.92
N GLY A 101 11.32 -3.57 32.31
CA GLY A 101 10.51 -4.23 31.28
C GLY A 101 10.89 -5.70 31.30
N ALA A 102 11.33 -6.27 30.17
CA ALA A 102 11.95 -7.61 30.12
C ALA A 102 13.45 -7.59 29.79
N GLN A 103 14.07 -6.42 29.59
CA GLN A 103 15.46 -6.31 29.14
C GLN A 103 16.45 -7.00 30.08
N GLN A 104 16.19 -6.97 31.40
CA GLN A 104 17.07 -7.52 32.44
C GLN A 104 16.90 -9.03 32.65
N LEU A 105 15.81 -9.64 32.15
CA LEU A 105 15.66 -11.09 32.18
C LEU A 105 16.76 -11.73 31.33
N ALA A 106 17.44 -12.77 31.80
CA ALA A 106 18.49 -13.43 31.03
C ALA A 106 17.97 -14.03 29.72
N THR A 107 16.91 -14.84 29.78
CA THR A 107 16.35 -15.51 28.59
C THR A 107 14.83 -15.38 28.53
N LEU A 108 14.34 -14.77 27.44
CA LEU A 108 12.94 -14.83 27.03
C LEU A 108 12.85 -15.62 25.73
N ASN A 109 12.22 -16.80 25.77
CA ASN A 109 11.93 -17.61 24.61
C ASN A 109 10.48 -17.34 24.15
N ALA A 110 10.33 -16.42 23.20
CA ALA A 110 9.05 -15.94 22.69
C ALA A 110 8.79 -16.36 21.23
N THR A 111 9.36 -17.49 20.78
CA THR A 111 9.28 -17.93 19.38
C THR A 111 8.25 -19.02 19.13
N ALA A 112 7.49 -19.43 20.14
CA ALA A 112 6.45 -20.46 20.00
C ALA A 112 5.35 -19.99 19.02
N THR A 113 4.83 -20.91 18.22
CA THR A 113 3.86 -20.56 17.17
C THR A 113 2.63 -19.86 17.74
N GLY A 114 2.31 -18.69 17.19
CA GLY A 114 1.13 -17.91 17.54
C GLY A 114 1.24 -17.14 18.85
N CYS A 115 2.33 -17.26 19.62
CA CYS A 115 2.45 -16.52 20.86
C CYS A 115 2.71 -15.02 20.60
N THR A 116 2.32 -14.18 21.55
CA THR A 116 2.44 -12.72 21.46
C THR A 116 3.08 -12.15 22.70
N VAL A 117 4.03 -11.23 22.54
CA VAL A 117 4.53 -10.40 23.64
C VAL A 117 4.12 -8.96 23.38
N ASN A 118 3.42 -8.36 24.35
CA ASN A 118 3.01 -6.96 24.28
C ASN A 118 3.76 -6.16 25.34
N TYR A 119 4.43 -5.09 24.92
CA TYR A 119 5.03 -4.11 25.82
C TYR A 119 4.17 -2.84 25.82
N HIS A 120 3.45 -2.61 26.93
CA HIS A 120 2.56 -1.45 27.11
C HIS A 120 3.26 -0.23 27.72
N GLY A 121 4.46 -0.41 28.25
CA GLY A 121 5.26 0.63 28.90
C GLY A 121 6.29 1.23 27.96
N ASN A 122 7.45 1.60 28.51
CA ASN A 122 8.57 2.08 27.70
C ASN A 122 9.24 0.93 26.92
N SER A 123 9.17 0.99 25.59
CA SER A 123 9.72 -0.02 24.67
C SER A 123 11.24 -0.14 24.72
N PHE A 124 11.96 0.85 25.26
CA PHE A 124 13.41 0.78 25.51
C PHE A 124 13.79 -0.45 26.37
N TRP A 125 12.90 -0.85 27.29
CA TRP A 125 13.11 -1.97 28.19
C TRP A 125 12.57 -3.30 27.66
N ALA A 126 12.21 -3.37 26.38
CA ALA A 126 11.87 -4.64 25.76
C ALA A 126 13.11 -5.53 25.62
N LYS A 127 12.89 -6.86 25.74
CA LYS A 127 13.97 -7.82 25.51
C LYS A 127 14.33 -7.85 24.03
N ARG A 128 15.62 -7.74 23.73
CA ARG A 128 16.17 -7.94 22.38
C ARG A 128 16.37 -9.44 22.16
N THR A 129 15.41 -10.08 21.52
CA THR A 129 15.35 -11.53 21.25
C THR A 129 14.42 -11.77 20.06
N ASP A 130 14.34 -13.01 19.59
CA ASP A 130 13.36 -13.40 18.58
C ASP A 130 11.97 -13.53 19.18
N TYR A 131 10.96 -13.21 18.37
CA TYR A 131 9.55 -13.26 18.74
C TYR A 131 8.74 -14.01 17.67
N TYR A 132 7.57 -14.51 18.06
CA TYR A 132 6.53 -14.86 17.09
C TYR A 132 5.71 -13.63 16.74
N HIS A 133 4.92 -13.09 17.67
CA HIS A 133 4.30 -11.75 17.55
C HIS A 133 4.87 -10.78 18.57
N LEU A 134 5.01 -9.51 18.19
CA LEU A 134 5.50 -8.44 19.05
C LEU A 134 4.64 -7.18 18.89
N THR A 135 4.27 -6.57 20.02
CA THR A 135 3.55 -5.30 20.05
C THR A 135 4.24 -4.28 20.95
N PHE A 136 4.36 -3.04 20.47
CA PHE A 136 4.68 -1.86 21.27
C PHE A 136 3.47 -0.91 21.32
N SER A 137 2.77 -0.89 22.45
CA SER A 137 1.55 -0.10 22.68
C SER A 137 1.77 1.08 23.64
N GLY A 138 2.95 1.21 24.22
CA GLY A 138 3.32 2.29 25.14
C GLY A 138 4.05 3.47 24.49
N ALA A 139 5.26 3.74 24.93
CA ALA A 139 6.10 4.85 24.48
C ALA A 139 7.59 4.47 24.39
N GLY A 140 8.45 5.42 24.04
CA GLY A 140 9.91 5.30 24.16
C GLY A 140 10.60 4.61 22.98
N ASP A 141 11.92 4.45 23.10
CA ASP A 141 12.78 4.12 21.97
C ASP A 141 13.31 2.68 22.09
N PHE A 142 12.79 1.77 21.28
CA PHE A 142 13.37 0.44 21.15
C PHE A 142 14.59 0.47 20.24
N TYR A 143 15.72 -0.02 20.73
CA TYR A 143 16.98 -0.11 20.00
C TYR A 143 17.58 -1.50 20.11
N ASN A 144 17.72 -2.23 19.00
CA ASN A 144 18.31 -3.57 18.98
C ASN A 144 19.83 -3.60 18.71
N GLY A 145 20.48 -2.43 18.67
CA GLY A 145 21.92 -2.33 18.52
C GLY A 145 22.71 -2.58 19.81
N ALA A 146 24.00 -2.26 19.72
CA ALA A 146 24.92 -2.39 20.84
C ALA A 146 24.61 -1.33 21.91
N ILE A 147 24.37 -1.78 23.14
CA ILE A 147 24.24 -0.91 24.32
C ILE A 147 25.35 -1.29 25.31
N PRO A 148 25.71 -0.43 26.28
CA PRO A 148 26.75 -0.75 27.25
C PRO A 148 26.53 -2.14 27.89
N GLY A 149 27.53 -3.02 27.79
CA GLY A 149 27.47 -4.37 28.32
C GLY A 149 26.81 -5.43 27.43
N SER A 150 26.35 -5.09 26.22
CA SER A 150 25.80 -6.09 25.29
C SER A 150 25.97 -5.71 23.81
N GLY A 151 26.19 -6.71 22.96
CA GLY A 151 26.29 -6.49 21.52
C GLY A 151 24.97 -6.11 20.86
N ALA A 152 25.05 -5.80 19.58
CA ALA A 152 23.90 -5.68 18.68
C ALA A 152 23.26 -7.07 18.49
N VAL A 153 21.93 -7.12 18.47
CA VAL A 153 21.16 -8.36 18.41
C VAL A 153 20.22 -8.31 17.21
N PRO A 154 20.55 -9.00 16.11
CA PRO A 154 19.59 -9.23 15.03
C PRO A 154 18.33 -9.90 15.58
N MET A 155 17.17 -9.54 15.05
CA MET A 155 15.88 -10.08 15.51
C MET A 155 15.08 -10.66 14.36
N ASN A 156 14.51 -11.84 14.60
CA ASN A 156 13.50 -12.45 13.76
C ASN A 156 12.14 -12.45 14.48
N ILE A 157 11.16 -11.84 13.84
CA ILE A 157 9.76 -11.81 14.27
C ILE A 157 8.98 -12.66 13.28
N ALA A 158 8.66 -13.90 13.63
CA ALA A 158 8.08 -14.85 12.67
C ALA A 158 6.70 -14.41 12.14
N GLY A 159 5.92 -13.72 12.96
CA GLY A 159 4.60 -13.18 12.66
C GLY A 159 4.60 -11.66 12.52
N ASN A 160 3.54 -11.02 13.00
CA ASN A 160 3.34 -9.57 12.92
C ASN A 160 4.13 -8.78 13.98
N LEU A 161 4.53 -7.57 13.60
CA LEU A 161 4.99 -6.51 14.49
C LEU A 161 4.03 -5.31 14.43
N LEU A 162 3.50 -4.94 15.59
CA LEU A 162 2.59 -3.80 15.75
C LEU A 162 3.22 -2.72 16.63
N ILE A 163 3.23 -1.49 16.13
CA ILE A 163 3.56 -0.28 16.90
C ILE A 163 2.29 0.56 16.97
N SER A 164 1.62 0.58 18.12
CA SER A 164 0.31 1.24 18.29
C SER A 164 0.29 2.30 19.38
N GLY A 165 1.38 2.45 20.12
CA GLY A 165 1.49 3.39 21.22
C GLY A 165 1.58 4.86 20.81
N THR A 166 2.11 5.70 21.70
CA THR A 166 2.37 7.11 21.43
C THR A 166 3.85 7.39 21.62
N ASN A 167 4.49 8.01 20.63
CA ASN A 167 5.92 8.32 20.67
C ASN A 167 6.80 7.08 20.91
N VAL A 168 6.45 5.96 20.27
CA VAL A 168 7.33 4.80 20.16
C VAL A 168 8.25 5.01 18.96
N ALA A 169 9.56 4.98 19.19
CA ALA A 169 10.54 4.90 18.11
C ALA A 169 11.16 3.51 18.09
N VAL A 170 11.22 2.87 16.92
CA VAL A 170 12.08 1.71 16.69
C VAL A 170 13.27 2.19 15.90
N GLN A 171 14.47 2.05 16.47
CA GLN A 171 15.73 2.33 15.80
C GLN A 171 16.50 1.03 15.58
N GLN A 172 16.84 0.75 14.32
CA GLN A 172 17.67 -0.40 14.01
C GLN A 172 19.12 -0.12 14.36
N GLY A 173 19.68 -1.00 15.19
CA GLY A 173 21.11 -1.12 15.40
C GLY A 173 21.64 -2.52 15.06
N ALA A 174 20.77 -3.39 14.54
CA ALA A 174 21.05 -4.68 13.91
C ALA A 174 19.88 -5.02 12.98
N ASP A 175 20.04 -6.02 12.11
CA ASP A 175 19.01 -6.45 11.17
C ASP A 175 17.72 -6.89 11.89
N ILE A 176 16.56 -6.54 11.30
CA ILE A 176 15.24 -7.00 11.75
C ILE A 176 14.52 -7.65 10.58
N THR A 177 14.12 -8.90 10.78
CA THR A 177 13.24 -9.63 9.85
C THR A 177 11.87 -9.82 10.48
N ILE A 178 10.81 -9.49 9.74
CA ILE A 178 9.41 -9.64 10.13
C ILE A 178 8.75 -10.54 9.09
N GLY A 179 8.39 -11.76 9.45
CA GLY A 179 7.73 -12.70 8.54
C GLY A 179 6.31 -12.29 8.18
N GLY A 180 5.59 -11.65 9.12
CA GLY A 180 4.24 -11.14 8.94
C GLY A 180 4.18 -9.65 8.58
N ASN A 181 3.11 -8.99 9.03
CA ASN A 181 2.86 -7.58 8.75
C ASN A 181 3.65 -6.66 9.69
N LEU A 182 4.09 -5.51 9.17
CA LEU A 182 4.56 -4.37 9.95
C LEU A 182 3.48 -3.30 9.99
N SER A 183 3.02 -2.91 11.18
CA SER A 183 2.01 -1.86 11.34
C SER A 183 2.53 -0.74 12.24
N ILE A 184 2.73 0.44 11.68
CA ILE A 184 3.11 1.67 12.39
C ILE A 184 1.84 2.53 12.53
N LEU A 185 1.11 2.26 13.60
CA LEU A 185 -0.12 2.94 14.01
C LEU A 185 0.21 3.96 15.11
N GLY A 186 -0.79 4.59 15.73
CA GLY A 186 -0.59 5.44 16.91
C GLY A 186 0.01 6.83 16.62
N ALA A 187 0.01 7.71 17.63
CA ALA A 187 0.46 9.08 17.44
C ALA A 187 1.99 9.17 17.53
N THR A 188 2.62 9.88 16.57
CA THR A 188 4.05 10.22 16.52
C THR A 188 5.02 9.04 16.55
N ASN A 189 4.56 7.83 16.24
CA ASN A 189 5.43 6.65 16.21
C ASN A 189 6.38 6.72 15.01
N LYS A 190 7.63 6.26 15.22
CA LYS A 190 8.70 6.31 14.23
C LYS A 190 9.32 4.94 14.05
N TRP A 191 9.58 4.56 12.81
CA TRP A 191 10.53 3.49 12.49
C TRP A 191 11.71 4.08 11.75
N ASP A 192 12.90 3.82 12.26
CA ASP A 192 14.17 4.23 11.70
C ASP A 192 14.99 3.00 11.28
N THR A 193 15.16 2.80 9.97
CA THR A 193 15.92 1.69 9.38
C THR A 193 17.39 2.02 9.11
N SER A 194 17.92 3.06 9.75
CA SER A 194 19.30 3.50 9.50
C SER A 194 20.31 2.36 9.65
N SER A 195 21.21 2.24 8.67
CA SER A 195 22.42 1.39 8.69
C SER A 195 22.26 -0.14 8.68
N PHE A 196 21.04 -0.69 8.73
CA PHE A 196 20.79 -2.14 8.81
C PHE A 196 19.65 -2.60 7.90
N TYR A 197 19.52 -3.91 7.72
CA TYR A 197 18.47 -4.48 6.88
C TYR A 197 17.13 -4.58 7.63
N LEU A 198 16.08 -3.99 7.06
CA LEU A 198 14.69 -4.33 7.38
C LEU A 198 14.15 -5.27 6.30
N THR A 199 13.68 -6.45 6.69
CA THR A 199 12.89 -7.32 5.81
C THR A 199 11.49 -7.50 6.37
N VAL A 200 10.47 -7.26 5.55
CA VAL A 200 9.05 -7.51 5.88
C VAL A 200 8.46 -8.46 4.85
N GLY A 201 8.03 -9.65 5.29
CA GLY A 201 7.38 -10.66 4.45
C GLY A 201 5.92 -10.33 4.14
N GLY A 202 5.21 -9.73 5.09
CA GLY A 202 3.81 -9.32 4.94
C GLY A 202 3.63 -7.88 4.44
N ASN A 203 2.44 -7.34 4.68
CA ASN A 203 2.10 -5.97 4.33
C ASN A 203 2.67 -4.97 5.33
N THR A 204 2.97 -3.76 4.85
CA THR A 204 3.38 -2.64 5.69
C THR A 204 2.33 -1.55 5.68
N THR A 205 1.91 -1.10 6.86
CA THR A 205 0.91 -0.03 7.02
C THR A 205 1.46 1.09 7.90
N ILE A 206 1.37 2.33 7.42
CA ILE A 206 1.80 3.53 8.13
C ILE A 206 0.60 4.47 8.20
N THR A 207 -0.17 4.47 9.29
CA THR A 207 -1.48 5.18 9.34
C THR A 207 -1.71 5.94 10.66
N GLY A 208 -0.79 5.88 11.61
CA GLY A 208 -0.90 6.66 12.85
C GLY A 208 -0.76 8.17 12.64
N LEU A 209 -1.35 9.00 13.52
CA LEU A 209 -1.21 10.46 13.46
C LEU A 209 0.27 10.83 13.56
N ARG A 210 0.85 11.38 12.50
CA ARG A 210 2.29 11.66 12.40
C ARG A 210 3.20 10.41 12.50
N ALA A 211 2.68 9.22 12.19
CA ALA A 211 3.51 8.04 12.03
C ALA A 211 4.56 8.24 10.93
N LEU A 212 5.78 7.78 11.14
CA LEU A 212 6.92 8.02 10.27
C LEU A 212 7.70 6.73 10.02
N LEU A 213 7.89 6.37 8.76
CA LEU A 213 8.92 5.43 8.34
C LEU A 213 10.04 6.23 7.68
N VAL A 214 11.27 6.07 8.14
CA VAL A 214 12.41 6.85 7.68
C VAL A 214 13.68 6.04 7.70
N ASP A 215 14.59 6.44 6.84
CA ASP A 215 16.01 6.15 6.94
C ASP A 215 16.74 7.48 7.13
N LEU A 216 17.53 7.61 8.20
CA LEU A 216 18.24 8.85 8.54
C LEU A 216 19.74 8.74 8.29
N ASP A 217 20.28 7.55 8.04
CA ASP A 217 21.70 7.34 7.79
C ASP A 217 21.95 6.90 6.35
N GLY A 218 22.94 7.51 5.72
CA GLY A 218 23.35 7.16 4.36
C GLY A 218 24.19 5.88 4.29
N ALA A 219 24.01 4.94 5.21
CA ALA A 219 24.76 3.70 5.25
C ALA A 219 24.07 2.59 4.44
N LEU A 220 24.81 1.51 4.16
CA LEU A 220 24.37 0.36 3.35
C LEU A 220 23.35 -0.50 4.11
N GLY A 221 22.12 0.00 4.25
CA GLY A 221 20.94 -0.81 4.52
C GLY A 221 20.19 -1.12 3.23
N SER A 222 19.41 -2.19 3.20
CA SER A 222 18.40 -2.45 2.16
C SER A 222 17.10 -2.79 2.84
N ASN A 223 16.04 -2.04 2.55
CA ASN A 223 14.73 -2.30 3.12
C ASN A 223 13.90 -3.06 2.10
N TYR A 224 13.54 -4.30 2.42
CA TYR A 224 12.78 -5.16 1.53
C TYR A 224 11.38 -5.43 2.08
N PHE A 225 10.37 -4.95 1.35
CA PHE A 225 8.95 -5.15 1.67
C PHE A 225 8.35 -6.08 0.62
N THR A 226 8.20 -7.35 0.97
CA THR A 226 7.66 -8.37 0.06
C THR A 226 6.18 -8.10 -0.24
N GLY A 227 5.40 -7.76 0.78
CA GLY A 227 3.97 -7.46 0.65
C GLY A 227 3.66 -6.06 0.13
N SER A 228 2.40 -5.66 0.26
CA SER A 228 1.94 -4.33 -0.16
C SER A 228 2.25 -3.28 0.90
N MET A 229 2.47 -2.04 0.47
CA MET A 229 2.67 -0.90 1.35
C MET A 229 1.49 0.08 1.27
N THR A 230 1.00 0.51 2.43
CA THR A 230 -0.02 1.56 2.56
C THR A 230 0.51 2.70 3.44
N VAL A 231 0.54 3.91 2.88
CA VAL A 231 0.82 5.15 3.62
C VAL A 231 -0.51 5.90 3.78
N GLY A 232 -1.04 5.94 5.00
CA GLY A 232 -2.30 6.61 5.33
C GLY A 232 -2.21 8.13 5.31
N SER A 233 -3.35 8.79 5.15
CA SER A 233 -3.46 10.25 5.15
C SER A 233 -3.09 10.93 6.47
N SER A 234 -3.18 10.20 7.58
CA SER A 234 -2.79 10.64 8.92
C SER A 234 -1.30 10.47 9.21
N ALA A 235 -0.56 9.69 8.41
CA ALA A 235 0.87 9.52 8.57
C ALA A 235 1.61 10.85 8.34
N LEU A 236 2.75 11.03 9.01
CA LEU A 236 3.62 12.16 8.74
C LEU A 236 4.24 11.99 7.36
N ALA A 237 4.93 10.86 7.15
CA ALA A 237 5.53 10.50 5.88
C ALA A 237 6.02 9.05 5.84
N TRP A 238 6.25 8.56 4.63
CA TRP A 238 7.36 7.65 4.36
C TRP A 238 8.49 8.45 3.70
N ASN A 239 9.61 8.58 4.40
CA ASN A 239 10.78 9.32 3.93
C ASN A 239 11.75 8.36 3.25
N VAL A 240 11.82 8.46 1.93
CA VAL A 240 12.71 7.68 1.07
C VAL A 240 14.00 8.48 0.86
N SER A 241 15.03 8.21 1.66
CA SER A 241 16.30 8.96 1.68
C SER A 241 17.48 8.15 1.10
N ASP A 242 18.69 8.72 1.19
CA ASP A 242 19.70 8.84 0.13
C ASP A 242 20.52 7.58 -0.20
N VAL A 243 20.45 6.48 0.57
CA VAL A 243 21.39 5.36 0.37
C VAL A 243 20.78 3.96 0.53
N THR A 244 19.62 3.84 1.18
CA THR A 244 18.92 2.55 1.27
C THR A 244 18.04 2.31 0.04
N GLN A 245 18.26 1.17 -0.64
CA GLN A 245 17.33 0.69 -1.65
C GLN A 245 16.04 0.23 -0.96
N TRP A 246 14.95 0.97 -1.16
CA TRP A 246 13.62 0.57 -0.72
C TRP A 246 13.02 -0.33 -1.78
N ALA A 247 12.94 -1.62 -1.55
CA ALA A 247 12.36 -2.55 -2.51
C ALA A 247 10.95 -2.99 -2.08
N LEU A 248 10.03 -2.98 -3.04
CA LEU A 248 8.63 -3.35 -2.85
C LEU A 248 8.25 -4.49 -3.81
N GLY A 249 7.70 -5.56 -3.26
CA GLY A 249 7.18 -6.71 -4.01
C GLY A 249 5.68 -6.64 -4.30
N GLY A 250 4.90 -6.00 -3.41
CA GLY A 250 3.45 -5.84 -3.56
C GLY A 250 3.03 -4.51 -4.18
N SER A 251 1.77 -4.13 -3.93
CA SER A 251 1.19 -2.85 -4.38
C SER A 251 1.58 -1.69 -3.46
N LEU A 252 1.56 -0.47 -3.99
CA LEU A 252 1.72 0.78 -3.23
C LEU A 252 0.41 1.57 -3.23
N THR A 253 -0.16 1.80 -2.04
CA THR A 253 -1.28 2.71 -1.83
C THR A 253 -0.83 3.93 -1.04
N ASN A 254 -0.70 5.08 -1.72
CA ASN A 254 -0.29 6.34 -1.10
C ASN A 254 -1.51 7.23 -0.82
N LEU A 255 -1.95 7.34 0.42
CA LEU A 255 -2.98 8.29 0.86
C LEU A 255 -2.40 9.46 1.65
N GLY A 256 -1.09 9.43 1.96
CA GLY A 256 -0.37 10.44 2.73
C GLY A 256 0.76 11.08 1.94
N LEU A 257 1.86 11.38 2.66
CA LEU A 257 3.09 11.92 2.09
C LEU A 257 4.13 10.81 1.92
N ILE A 258 4.66 10.69 0.70
CA ILE A 258 5.90 9.95 0.43
C ILE A 258 6.89 10.98 -0.08
N ALA A 259 7.95 11.21 0.68
CA ALA A 259 8.93 12.25 0.39
C ALA A 259 10.29 11.63 0.10
N GLY A 260 10.78 11.84 -1.13
CA GLY A 260 12.13 11.43 -1.49
C GLY A 260 13.17 12.55 -1.31
N LYS A 261 14.38 12.21 -0.88
CA LYS A 261 15.53 13.14 -0.79
C LYS A 261 16.78 12.51 -1.41
N GLY A 262 17.65 13.35 -2.00
CA GLY A 262 18.91 12.91 -2.58
C GLY A 262 18.72 11.94 -3.76
N TYR A 263 19.21 10.72 -3.61
CA TYR A 263 19.13 9.54 -4.46
C TYR A 263 18.08 8.53 -3.99
N GLY A 264 17.28 8.86 -2.96
CA GLY A 264 16.24 8.00 -2.43
C GLY A 264 15.33 7.45 -3.52
N SER A 265 15.22 6.13 -3.59
CA SER A 265 14.50 5.42 -4.64
C SER A 265 13.64 4.30 -4.08
N ILE A 266 12.52 4.04 -4.74
CA ILE A 266 11.74 2.82 -4.57
C ILE A 266 11.97 1.92 -5.78
N ASP A 267 12.34 0.68 -5.51
CA ASP A 267 12.47 -0.39 -6.48
C ASP A 267 11.26 -1.31 -6.45
N PHE A 268 10.41 -1.19 -7.46
CA PHE A 268 9.22 -1.98 -7.67
C PHE A 268 9.59 -3.31 -8.36
N LYS A 269 9.85 -4.35 -7.56
CA LYS A 269 10.43 -5.63 -8.03
C LYS A 269 9.42 -6.74 -8.29
N GLY A 270 8.22 -6.65 -7.71
CA GLY A 270 7.22 -7.73 -7.81
C GLY A 270 6.08 -7.41 -8.75
N ASN A 271 4.84 -7.64 -8.31
CA ASN A 271 3.64 -7.42 -9.11
C ASN A 271 2.64 -6.61 -8.30
N GLY A 272 2.16 -5.48 -8.84
CA GLY A 272 1.24 -4.65 -8.07
C GLY A 272 0.66 -3.46 -8.80
N ILE A 273 -0.01 -2.62 -8.02
CA ILE A 273 -0.62 -1.37 -8.47
C ILE A 273 -0.01 -0.24 -7.65
N ILE A 274 0.37 0.86 -8.32
CA ILE A 274 0.77 2.11 -7.68
C ILE A 274 -0.43 3.06 -7.73
N THR A 275 -1.04 3.36 -6.59
CA THR A 275 -2.31 4.12 -6.53
C THR A 275 -2.34 5.14 -5.40
N GLY A 276 -3.34 6.03 -5.44
CA GLY A 276 -3.57 7.09 -4.47
C GLY A 276 -3.04 8.45 -4.91
N ASN A 277 -2.58 9.25 -3.96
CA ASN A 277 -1.98 10.57 -4.15
C ASN A 277 -0.72 10.50 -5.02
N ALA A 278 -0.42 11.61 -5.68
CA ALA A 278 0.78 11.76 -6.49
C ALA A 278 2.06 11.49 -5.69
N LEU A 279 3.03 10.85 -6.34
CA LEU A 279 4.35 10.56 -5.80
C LEU A 279 5.36 11.60 -6.27
N LYS A 280 6.24 12.05 -5.37
CA LYS A 280 7.39 12.90 -5.72
C LYS A 280 8.66 12.30 -5.13
N LEU A 281 9.51 11.77 -6.00
CA LEU A 281 10.73 11.05 -5.63
C LEU A 281 11.92 11.52 -6.47
N PRO A 282 13.16 11.35 -5.99
CA PRO A 282 14.36 11.47 -6.81
C PRO A 282 14.33 10.63 -8.09
N THR A 283 14.02 9.34 -7.92
CA THR A 283 13.96 8.34 -8.98
C THR A 283 13.20 7.10 -8.51
N ILE A 284 12.93 6.18 -9.43
CA ILE A 284 12.36 4.86 -9.18
C ILE A 284 13.11 3.81 -10.00
N THR A 285 13.06 2.57 -9.53
CA THR A 285 13.36 1.40 -10.35
C THR A 285 12.08 0.58 -10.51
N VAL A 286 11.81 0.10 -11.72
CA VAL A 286 10.72 -0.85 -11.99
C VAL A 286 11.36 -2.04 -12.67
N SER A 287 11.57 -3.12 -11.93
CA SER A 287 12.03 -4.40 -12.47
C SER A 287 10.92 -5.47 -12.50
N GLY A 288 9.83 -5.23 -11.78
CA GLY A 288 8.63 -6.06 -11.73
C GLY A 288 7.56 -5.65 -12.75
N THR A 289 6.30 -6.03 -12.50
CA THR A 289 5.13 -5.66 -13.33
C THR A 289 4.15 -4.80 -12.54
N TYR A 290 3.98 -3.53 -12.95
CA TYR A 290 3.21 -2.57 -12.18
C TYR A 290 2.20 -1.77 -12.99
N GLU A 291 0.94 -1.77 -12.56
CA GLU A 291 -0.06 -0.83 -13.03
C GLU A 291 0.05 0.51 -12.30
N VAL A 292 0.29 1.58 -13.04
CA VAL A 292 0.47 2.91 -12.47
C VAL A 292 -0.84 3.67 -12.54
N ARG A 293 -1.56 3.80 -11.42
CA ARG A 293 -2.81 4.56 -11.34
C ARG A 293 -2.64 5.96 -10.74
N ALA A 294 -1.51 6.22 -10.09
CA ALA A 294 -1.14 7.54 -9.57
C ALA A 294 -0.20 8.28 -10.55
N SER A 295 -0.09 9.60 -10.42
CA SER A 295 0.97 10.37 -11.09
C SER A 295 2.27 10.28 -10.30
N ILE A 296 3.38 10.01 -10.99
CA ILE A 296 4.73 9.93 -10.43
C ILE A 296 5.56 11.07 -11.00
N THR A 297 6.15 11.88 -10.14
CA THR A 297 7.08 12.96 -10.50
C THR A 297 8.48 12.63 -10.00
N LEU A 298 9.43 12.54 -10.92
CA LEU A 298 10.85 12.25 -10.67
C LEU A 298 11.66 13.54 -10.77
N THR A 299 12.52 13.83 -9.80
CA THR A 299 13.10 15.17 -9.65
C THR A 299 14.59 15.30 -9.94
N THR A 300 15.39 14.26 -9.70
CA THR A 300 16.85 14.42 -9.65
C THR A 300 17.63 13.37 -10.42
N ASN A 301 17.07 12.17 -10.66
CA ASN A 301 17.76 11.12 -11.41
C ASN A 301 16.82 10.44 -12.41
N THR A 302 17.41 9.81 -13.42
CA THR A 302 16.67 9.01 -14.42
C THR A 302 16.15 7.73 -13.78
N PRO A 303 14.91 7.31 -14.08
CA PRO A 303 14.40 6.02 -13.61
C PRO A 303 15.09 4.85 -14.33
N THR A 304 15.07 3.68 -13.70
CA THR A 304 15.43 2.41 -14.34
C THR A 304 14.15 1.64 -14.63
N LEU A 305 13.85 1.35 -15.89
CA LEU A 305 12.57 0.77 -16.34
C LEU A 305 12.78 -0.59 -17.01
N THR A 306 13.37 -1.57 -16.33
CA THR A 306 13.68 -2.89 -16.92
C THR A 306 12.52 -3.90 -16.86
N GLY A 307 11.48 -3.59 -16.08
CA GLY A 307 10.28 -4.41 -15.87
C GLY A 307 9.14 -4.09 -16.83
N THR A 308 7.90 -4.37 -16.44
CA THR A 308 6.68 -4.04 -17.19
C THR A 308 5.92 -2.90 -16.53
N LEU A 309 5.73 -1.80 -17.26
CA LEU A 309 4.79 -0.74 -16.90
C LEU A 309 3.42 -1.03 -17.53
N ILE A 310 2.36 -0.95 -16.73
CA ILE A 310 0.98 -1.01 -17.21
C ILE A 310 0.34 0.38 -17.05
N PHE A 311 -0.08 0.97 -18.17
CA PHE A 311 -0.75 2.26 -18.21
C PHE A 311 -2.16 2.12 -18.79
N ASP A 312 -3.05 3.03 -18.40
CA ASP A 312 -4.45 3.03 -18.82
C ASP A 312 -4.70 4.29 -19.63
N LEU A 313 -5.27 4.16 -20.84
CA LEU A 313 -5.63 5.28 -21.70
C LEU A 313 -6.53 6.32 -21.02
N ALA A 314 -7.30 5.91 -20.02
CA ALA A 314 -8.13 6.82 -19.23
C ALA A 314 -7.33 7.77 -18.33
N ARG A 315 -6.00 7.58 -18.22
CA ARG A 315 -5.09 8.39 -17.39
C ARG A 315 -3.96 8.94 -18.26
N THR A 316 -3.58 10.19 -18.00
CA THR A 316 -2.48 10.85 -18.72
C THR A 316 -1.40 11.33 -17.76
N ASN A 317 -0.17 11.51 -18.27
CA ASN A 317 0.99 12.01 -17.54
C ASN A 317 1.28 11.20 -16.25
N GLN A 318 1.22 9.88 -16.34
CA GLN A 318 1.43 8.97 -15.21
C GLN A 318 2.89 9.01 -14.71
N LEU A 319 3.86 9.28 -15.59
CA LEU A 319 5.25 9.49 -15.20
C LEU A 319 5.78 10.81 -15.78
N THR A 320 6.24 11.70 -14.89
CA THR A 320 6.87 12.97 -15.25
C THR A 320 8.30 12.99 -14.74
N LEU A 321 9.26 13.22 -15.63
CA LEU A 321 10.65 13.49 -15.29
C LEU A 321 10.86 15.01 -15.35
N GLN A 322 11.06 15.64 -14.20
CA GLN A 322 11.28 17.08 -14.15
C GLN A 322 12.64 17.43 -14.77
N SER A 323 12.67 18.54 -15.51
CA SER A 323 13.92 19.09 -16.00
C SER A 323 14.78 19.58 -14.84
N TYR A 324 16.04 19.18 -14.82
CA TYR A 324 17.02 19.75 -13.90
C TYR A 324 17.78 20.87 -14.63
N PRO A 325 17.87 22.10 -14.07
CA PRO A 325 18.35 23.28 -14.81
C PRO A 325 19.76 23.16 -15.40
N THR A 326 20.63 22.37 -14.76
CA THR A 326 22.03 22.22 -15.15
C THR A 326 22.32 20.92 -15.92
N ASN A 327 21.35 20.00 -16.00
CA ASN A 327 21.50 18.72 -16.69
C ASN A 327 20.11 18.18 -17.09
N PRO A 328 19.64 18.38 -18.33
CA PRO A 328 18.33 17.89 -18.74
C PRO A 328 18.34 16.36 -18.72
N LEU A 329 17.55 15.79 -17.81
CA LEU A 329 17.46 14.35 -17.63
C LEU A 329 16.77 13.70 -18.85
N THR A 330 17.31 12.56 -19.28
CA THR A 330 16.76 11.75 -20.38
C THR A 330 16.00 10.58 -19.80
N LEU A 331 14.75 10.40 -20.24
CA LEU A 331 13.99 9.21 -19.91
C LEU A 331 14.41 8.08 -20.86
N TYR A 332 15.08 7.06 -20.31
CA TYR A 332 15.45 5.86 -21.06
C TYR A 332 14.36 4.81 -20.96
N TYR A 333 13.85 4.38 -22.11
CA TYR A 333 12.96 3.23 -22.20
C TYR A 333 13.76 1.95 -22.26
N ASP A 334 13.36 1.00 -21.42
CA ASP A 334 13.80 -0.39 -21.41
C ASP A 334 12.58 -1.25 -21.02
N GLY A 335 12.72 -2.57 -20.95
CA GLY A 335 11.66 -3.45 -20.45
C GLY A 335 10.42 -3.48 -21.33
N ALA A 336 9.23 -3.48 -20.74
CA ALA A 336 7.96 -3.63 -21.44
C ALA A 336 6.95 -2.53 -21.09
N LEU A 337 6.15 -2.13 -22.08
CA LEU A 337 4.99 -1.27 -21.90
C LEU A 337 3.72 -2.02 -22.30
N ASN A 338 2.79 -2.17 -21.36
CA ASN A 338 1.46 -2.68 -21.64
C ASN A 338 0.43 -1.57 -21.43
N VAL A 339 -0.41 -1.32 -22.42
CA VAL A 339 -1.44 -0.31 -22.35
C VAL A 339 -2.80 -0.98 -22.34
N ILE A 340 -3.62 -0.60 -21.37
CA ILE A 340 -5.01 -1.03 -21.24
C ILE A 340 -5.94 0.16 -21.50
N ASN A 341 -7.23 -0.11 -21.72
CA ASN A 341 -8.25 0.92 -21.84
C ASN A 341 -9.45 0.57 -20.97
N THR A 342 -9.64 1.30 -19.87
CA THR A 342 -10.86 1.20 -19.05
C THR A 342 -11.89 2.28 -19.40
N GLY A 343 -11.53 3.22 -20.28
CA GLY A 343 -12.36 4.34 -20.71
C GLY A 343 -13.12 4.09 -22.01
N ALA A 344 -13.47 5.19 -22.69
CA ALA A 344 -14.14 5.13 -23.99
C ALA A 344 -13.24 4.50 -25.07
N ALA A 345 -13.87 3.93 -26.11
CA ALA A 345 -13.15 3.35 -27.24
C ALA A 345 -12.25 4.41 -27.91
N PRO A 346 -10.98 4.08 -28.26
CA PRO A 346 -10.09 5.03 -28.90
C PRO A 346 -10.58 5.36 -30.32
N ILE A 347 -10.56 6.64 -30.70
CA ILE A 347 -10.96 7.12 -32.03
C ILE A 347 -9.77 7.77 -32.74
N ALA A 348 -9.80 7.79 -34.08
CA ALA A 348 -8.76 8.42 -34.89
C ALA A 348 -8.51 9.89 -34.48
N GLY A 349 -7.24 10.27 -34.40
CA GLY A 349 -6.80 11.60 -33.99
C GLY A 349 -6.56 11.76 -32.49
N ASN A 350 -7.00 10.81 -31.64
CA ASN A 350 -6.67 10.85 -30.22
C ASN A 350 -5.20 10.56 -29.98
N SER A 351 -4.61 11.26 -29.00
CA SER A 351 -3.25 11.03 -28.50
C SER A 351 -3.27 10.86 -26.98
N TYR A 352 -2.51 9.89 -26.49
CA TYR A 352 -2.45 9.50 -25.09
C TYR A 352 -1.01 9.63 -24.60
N LYS A 353 -0.75 10.65 -23.78
CA LYS A 353 0.57 10.94 -23.23
C LYS A 353 0.73 10.27 -21.87
N PHE A 354 1.71 9.37 -21.76
CA PHE A 354 2.02 8.67 -20.51
C PHE A 354 3.24 9.24 -19.80
N PHE A 355 4.25 9.60 -20.61
CA PHE A 355 5.53 10.09 -20.14
C PHE A 355 5.71 11.58 -20.48
N ASN A 356 6.11 12.37 -19.50
CA ASN A 356 6.42 13.79 -19.68
C ASN A 356 7.87 14.06 -19.25
N ALA A 357 8.76 14.23 -20.21
CA ALA A 357 10.18 14.49 -19.98
C ALA A 357 10.70 15.54 -20.98
N THR A 358 11.87 16.12 -20.70
CA THR A 358 12.56 17.01 -21.65
C THR A 358 13.17 16.23 -22.80
N ASN A 359 13.83 15.12 -22.48
CA ASN A 359 14.48 14.24 -23.45
C ASN A 359 13.99 12.80 -23.26
N TYR A 360 13.94 12.06 -24.37
CA TYR A 360 13.54 10.66 -24.44
C TYR A 360 14.60 9.90 -25.24
N ASP A 361 14.91 8.67 -24.82
CA ASP A 361 15.87 7.80 -25.51
C ASP A 361 15.56 6.33 -25.23
N GLY A 362 16.21 5.42 -25.95
CA GLY A 362 15.97 3.97 -25.87
C GLY A 362 14.66 3.53 -26.53
N SER A 363 14.25 2.31 -26.23
CA SER A 363 13.00 1.71 -26.71
C SER A 363 12.56 0.62 -25.75
N PHE A 364 11.25 0.45 -25.57
CA PHE A 364 10.73 -0.72 -24.87
C PHE A 364 11.08 -1.99 -25.66
N VAL A 365 11.58 -3.01 -24.98
CA VAL A 365 11.81 -4.35 -25.55
C VAL A 365 10.51 -4.93 -26.11
N THR A 366 9.38 -4.69 -25.44
CA THR A 366 8.05 -5.06 -25.95
C THR A 366 6.99 -4.01 -25.64
N THR A 367 6.03 -3.88 -26.55
CA THR A 367 4.84 -3.04 -26.36
C THR A 367 3.58 -3.85 -26.64
N SER A 368 2.54 -3.66 -25.82
CA SER A 368 1.19 -4.21 -26.03
C SER A 368 0.18 -3.08 -25.91
N PHE A 369 -0.73 -2.97 -26.88
CA PHE A 369 -1.76 -1.93 -26.92
C PHE A 369 -3.16 -2.55 -27.05
N PRO A 370 -4.22 -1.87 -26.58
CA PRO A 370 -5.59 -2.36 -26.74
C PRO A 370 -5.97 -2.52 -28.21
N THR A 371 -6.80 -3.52 -28.52
CA THR A 371 -7.36 -3.71 -29.86
C THR A 371 -8.17 -2.49 -30.29
N LEU A 372 -7.93 -2.03 -31.52
CA LEU A 372 -8.66 -0.94 -32.14
C LEU A 372 -9.78 -1.45 -33.07
N ALA A 373 -10.76 -0.59 -33.36
CA ALA A 373 -11.75 -0.85 -34.39
C ALA A 373 -11.10 -0.96 -35.79
N GLY A 374 -11.80 -1.62 -36.72
CA GLY A 374 -11.29 -1.85 -38.08
C GLY A 374 -10.90 -0.56 -38.80
N GLY A 375 -9.74 -0.58 -39.47
CA GLY A 375 -9.20 0.59 -40.19
C GLY A 375 -8.42 1.59 -39.33
N LEU A 376 -8.32 1.35 -38.02
CA LEU A 376 -7.48 2.14 -37.12
C LEU A 376 -6.18 1.41 -36.80
N SER A 377 -5.13 2.17 -36.50
CA SER A 377 -3.84 1.65 -36.03
C SER A 377 -3.23 2.56 -34.96
N TRP A 378 -2.30 2.00 -34.19
CA TRP A 378 -1.50 2.77 -33.23
C TRP A 378 -0.28 3.38 -33.93
N ALA A 379 -0.03 4.66 -33.68
CA ALA A 379 1.21 5.34 -33.97
C ALA A 379 2.01 5.50 -32.68
N ASP A 380 3.20 4.91 -32.64
CA ASP A 380 4.14 5.04 -31.53
C ASP A 380 4.92 6.36 -31.64
N ASN A 381 4.74 7.25 -30.68
CA ASN A 381 5.46 8.52 -30.57
C ASN A 381 6.21 8.61 -29.22
N LEU A 382 6.56 7.48 -28.61
CA LEU A 382 7.17 7.45 -27.27
C LEU A 382 8.49 8.22 -27.25
N ILE A 383 9.40 7.98 -28.22
CA ILE A 383 10.69 8.69 -28.32
C ILE A 383 10.55 10.16 -28.70
N ALA A 384 9.43 10.58 -29.30
CA ALA A 384 9.23 11.95 -29.75
C ALA A 384 8.55 12.82 -28.68
N GLY A 385 7.70 12.23 -27.85
CA GLY A 385 6.91 12.99 -26.88
C GLY A 385 6.25 12.16 -25.78
N GLY A 386 6.65 10.91 -25.60
CA GLY A 386 6.14 10.05 -24.53
C GLY A 386 4.67 9.65 -24.68
N SER A 387 4.16 9.62 -25.92
CA SER A 387 2.76 9.33 -26.21
C SER A 387 2.57 8.26 -27.29
N ILE A 388 1.37 7.68 -27.34
CA ILE A 388 0.88 6.93 -28.49
C ILE A 388 -0.35 7.63 -29.06
N ALA A 389 -0.61 7.47 -30.36
CA ALA A 389 -1.77 8.07 -31.01
C ALA A 389 -2.55 7.05 -31.82
N VAL A 390 -3.86 7.27 -31.95
CA VAL A 390 -4.70 6.48 -32.85
C VAL A 390 -4.71 7.18 -34.20
N VAL A 391 -4.24 6.47 -35.22
CA VAL A 391 -4.20 6.96 -36.60
C VAL A 391 -5.04 6.08 -37.51
N GLY A 392 -5.12 6.49 -38.77
CA GLY A 392 -5.97 5.86 -39.76
C GLY A 392 -7.42 6.33 -39.65
N GLY A 393 -8.30 5.47 -40.10
CA GLY A 393 -9.70 5.75 -40.39
C GLY A 393 -10.15 4.72 -41.41
N PRO A 394 -11.44 4.38 -41.49
CA PRO A 394 -11.86 3.36 -42.41
C PRO A 394 -11.48 3.75 -43.85
N SER A 395 -10.71 2.90 -44.52
CA SER A 395 -10.32 3.13 -45.91
C SER A 395 -11.53 2.87 -46.80
N GLY A 396 -11.98 3.90 -47.52
CA GLY A 396 -13.11 3.79 -48.46
C GLY A 396 -14.40 4.41 -47.94
N SER A 397 -15.52 4.06 -48.59
CA SER A 397 -16.86 4.51 -48.22
C SER A 397 -17.65 3.37 -47.60
N PRO A 398 -18.58 3.66 -46.67
CA PRO A 398 -19.48 2.64 -46.16
C PRO A 398 -20.33 2.06 -47.31
N THR A 399 -20.65 0.78 -47.22
CA THR A 399 -21.64 0.15 -48.10
C THR A 399 -23.04 0.61 -47.68
N LEU A 400 -23.77 1.23 -48.61
CA LEU A 400 -25.19 1.53 -48.44
C LEU A 400 -26.00 0.28 -48.80
N THR A 401 -26.65 -0.33 -47.83
CA THR A 401 -27.59 -1.44 -48.06
C THR A 401 -29.02 -0.94 -48.01
N TYR A 402 -29.94 -1.65 -48.66
CA TYR A 402 -31.35 -1.31 -48.66
C TYR A 402 -32.24 -2.53 -48.43
N THR A 403 -33.38 -2.30 -47.78
CA THR A 403 -34.49 -3.24 -47.71
C THR A 403 -35.80 -2.53 -48.04
N VAL A 404 -36.72 -3.26 -48.68
CA VAL A 404 -38.07 -2.76 -49.00
C VAL A 404 -39.07 -3.69 -48.35
N ASN A 405 -39.98 -3.12 -47.57
CA ASN A 405 -41.12 -3.84 -46.99
C ASN A 405 -42.40 -3.01 -47.21
N GLY A 406 -43.30 -3.50 -48.08
CA GLY A 406 -44.45 -2.73 -48.54
C GLY A 406 -44.02 -1.44 -49.25
N GLN A 407 -44.49 -0.30 -48.75
CA GLN A 407 -44.13 1.03 -49.27
C GLN A 407 -42.97 1.67 -48.49
N THR A 408 -42.26 0.94 -47.63
CA THR A 408 -41.18 1.49 -46.80
C THR A 408 -39.81 1.08 -47.35
N LEU A 409 -38.97 2.05 -47.70
CA LEU A 409 -37.56 1.88 -48.01
C LEU A 409 -36.72 2.17 -46.77
N THR A 410 -35.89 1.20 -46.37
CA THR A 410 -34.90 1.36 -45.30
C THR A 410 -33.51 1.31 -45.90
N LEU A 411 -32.72 2.36 -45.68
CA LEU A 411 -31.33 2.47 -46.10
C LEU A 411 -30.43 2.38 -44.87
N SER A 412 -29.47 1.46 -44.86
CA SER A 412 -28.57 1.24 -43.73
C SER A 412 -27.12 1.32 -44.16
N TRP A 413 -26.28 1.84 -43.27
CA TRP A 413 -24.82 1.82 -43.39
C TRP A 413 -24.20 1.72 -41.99
N ASP A 414 -22.92 1.34 -41.93
CA ASP A 414 -22.18 1.30 -40.66
C ASP A 414 -21.80 2.72 -40.23
N SER A 415 -22.75 3.39 -39.57
CA SER A 415 -22.54 4.74 -39.02
C SER A 415 -21.65 4.75 -37.78
N GLY A 416 -21.31 3.59 -37.21
CA GLY A 416 -20.37 3.46 -36.09
C GLY A 416 -18.93 3.60 -36.58
N THR A 417 -18.57 2.84 -37.61
CA THR A 417 -17.23 2.92 -38.23
C THR A 417 -17.09 4.15 -39.13
N TYR A 418 -18.13 4.50 -39.91
CA TYR A 418 -18.10 5.60 -40.89
C TYR A 418 -18.95 6.79 -40.43
N THR A 419 -18.46 7.55 -39.46
CA THR A 419 -19.14 8.74 -38.95
C THR A 419 -19.16 9.89 -39.97
N GLY A 420 -20.20 10.74 -39.87
CA GLY A 420 -20.36 11.96 -40.69
C GLY A 420 -20.98 11.74 -42.08
N TYR A 421 -21.23 10.48 -42.49
CA TYR A 421 -22.00 10.21 -43.70
C TYR A 421 -23.48 10.53 -43.50
N ARG A 422 -24.11 11.06 -44.55
CA ARG A 422 -25.55 11.27 -44.62
C ARG A 422 -26.14 10.83 -45.96
N VAL A 423 -27.40 10.45 -45.96
CA VAL A 423 -28.17 10.18 -47.18
C VAL A 423 -28.59 11.51 -47.82
N ILE A 424 -28.35 11.61 -49.13
CA ILE A 424 -28.92 12.64 -50.00
C ILE A 424 -29.69 11.97 -51.12
N ALA A 425 -30.71 12.66 -51.63
CA ALA A 425 -31.60 12.12 -52.65
C ALA A 425 -31.71 13.06 -53.86
N GLN A 426 -32.14 12.50 -54.98
CA GLN A 426 -32.61 13.28 -56.13
C GLN A 426 -33.80 12.56 -56.76
N THR A 427 -34.75 13.34 -57.27
CA THR A 427 -35.92 12.85 -58.00
C THR A 427 -35.76 13.26 -59.45
N ASN A 428 -35.65 12.30 -60.38
CA ASN A 428 -35.42 12.60 -61.79
C ASN A 428 -35.99 11.51 -62.71
N SER A 429 -36.80 11.90 -63.69
CA SER A 429 -37.38 11.00 -64.70
C SER A 429 -36.38 10.56 -65.77
N SER A 430 -35.26 11.27 -65.94
CA SER A 430 -34.26 11.03 -66.99
C SER A 430 -32.97 10.35 -66.49
N GLY A 431 -32.95 9.81 -65.27
CA GLY A 431 -31.79 9.13 -64.67
C GLY A 431 -31.02 9.96 -63.65
N ILE A 432 -29.75 9.61 -63.38
CA ILE A 432 -28.93 10.27 -62.36
C ILE A 432 -28.50 11.66 -62.84
N GLY A 433 -28.92 12.71 -62.15
CA GLY A 433 -28.55 14.11 -62.42
C GLY A 433 -27.48 14.67 -61.48
N ALA A 434 -27.21 15.98 -61.62
CA ALA A 434 -26.24 16.72 -60.80
C ALA A 434 -26.85 17.32 -59.52
N THR A 435 -28.17 17.49 -59.47
CA THR A 435 -28.87 18.17 -58.36
C THR A 435 -29.29 17.19 -57.28
N TRP A 436 -28.50 17.12 -56.21
CA TRP A 436 -28.80 16.31 -55.03
C TRP A 436 -29.21 17.19 -53.85
N SER A 437 -30.27 16.80 -53.16
CA SER A 437 -30.79 17.51 -51.99
C SER A 437 -30.66 16.69 -50.71
N PRO A 438 -30.46 17.34 -49.54
CA PRO A 438 -30.54 16.68 -48.24
C PRO A 438 -31.92 16.05 -48.02
N THR A 439 -31.96 14.83 -47.46
CA THR A 439 -33.22 14.18 -47.09
C THR A 439 -33.80 14.66 -45.76
N GLY A 440 -33.15 15.60 -45.08
CA GLY A 440 -33.53 16.12 -43.76
C GLY A 440 -33.12 15.20 -42.61
N SER A 441 -33.56 13.93 -42.61
CA SER A 441 -33.27 12.94 -41.55
C SER A 441 -32.15 11.94 -41.89
N GLY A 442 -31.46 12.12 -43.01
CA GLY A 442 -30.46 11.19 -43.53
C GLY A 442 -29.15 11.07 -42.75
N THR A 443 -29.00 11.70 -41.58
CA THR A 443 -27.76 11.67 -40.78
C THR A 443 -27.65 10.49 -39.82
N VAL A 444 -28.71 9.68 -39.69
CA VAL A 444 -28.78 8.52 -38.79
C VAL A 444 -29.05 7.26 -39.61
N SER A 445 -28.31 6.20 -39.33
CA SER A 445 -28.55 4.86 -39.88
C SER A 445 -29.39 4.05 -38.87
N PRO A 446 -30.49 3.39 -39.28
CA PRO A 446 -31.03 3.38 -40.64
C PRO A 446 -31.82 4.65 -40.99
N TYR A 447 -31.76 5.07 -42.25
CA TYR A 447 -32.66 6.08 -42.83
C TYR A 447 -33.90 5.39 -43.39
N ILE A 448 -35.08 5.78 -42.92
CA ILE A 448 -36.37 5.18 -43.32
C ILE A 448 -37.19 6.23 -44.06
N THR A 449 -37.75 5.85 -45.22
CA THR A 449 -38.63 6.73 -46.01
C THR A 449 -39.74 5.94 -46.71
N THR A 450 -40.82 6.63 -47.05
CA THR A 450 -41.95 6.04 -47.79
C THR A 450 -41.73 6.19 -49.29
N ILE A 451 -41.86 5.08 -50.01
CA ILE A 451 -41.90 5.05 -51.47
C ILE A 451 -43.22 5.66 -51.91
N ASN A 452 -43.17 6.78 -52.63
CA ASN A 452 -44.33 7.41 -53.25
C ASN A 452 -44.39 7.07 -54.75
N PRO A 453 -45.34 6.23 -55.20
CA PRO A 453 -45.46 5.84 -56.61
C PRO A 453 -45.77 7.00 -57.57
N ALA A 454 -46.25 8.13 -57.06
CA ALA A 454 -46.51 9.33 -57.87
C ALA A 454 -45.22 10.09 -58.24
N ASN A 455 -44.12 9.83 -57.54
CA ASN A 455 -42.84 10.43 -57.88
C ASN A 455 -42.17 9.66 -59.02
N PRO A 456 -41.47 10.34 -59.95
CA PRO A 456 -40.53 9.67 -60.83
C PRO A 456 -39.38 9.05 -60.04
N ALA A 457 -38.47 8.34 -60.71
CA ALA A 457 -37.38 7.61 -60.06
C ALA A 457 -36.61 8.48 -59.05
N VAL A 458 -36.43 7.94 -57.84
CA VAL A 458 -35.67 8.58 -56.76
C VAL A 458 -34.36 7.81 -56.57
N PHE A 459 -33.25 8.53 -56.60
CA PHE A 459 -31.92 7.97 -56.37
C PHE A 459 -31.40 8.43 -55.01
N TYR A 460 -30.69 7.53 -54.31
CA TYR A 460 -30.07 7.80 -53.03
C TYR A 460 -28.57 7.57 -53.12
N ARG A 461 -27.78 8.38 -52.41
CA ARG A 461 -26.36 8.10 -52.16
C ARG A 461 -25.96 8.55 -50.77
N LEU A 462 -24.90 7.95 -50.26
CA LEU A 462 -24.20 8.47 -49.10
C LEU A 462 -23.21 9.55 -49.53
N VAL A 463 -23.13 10.61 -48.75
CA VAL A 463 -22.12 11.65 -48.88
C VAL A 463 -21.54 11.95 -47.51
N LYS A 464 -20.24 12.21 -47.45
CA LYS A 464 -19.57 12.79 -46.30
C LYS A 464 -19.14 14.22 -46.68
N PRO A 465 -19.47 15.25 -45.88
CA PRO A 465 -19.07 16.63 -46.16
C PRO A 465 -17.56 16.82 -46.32
#